data_AF-A0A4Q3NKX7-F1
#
_entry.id   AF-A0A4Q3NKX7-F1
#
_cell.length_a   1.000
_cell.length_b   1.000
_cell.length_c   1.000
_cell.angle_alpha   90.00
_cell.angle_beta   90.00
_cell.angle_gamma   90.00
#
_symmetry.space_group_name_H-M   'P 1'
#
loop_
_entity.id
_entity.type
_entity.pdbx_description
1 polymer ?
#
loop_
_entity_poly.entity_id
_entity_poly.type
_entity_poly.pdbx_seq_one_letter_code
_entity_poly.pdbx_strand_id
1 'polypeptide(L)'
;MDIMYFLKVLYRKKWIILSLSFLAVVAAFLFLVNKKPLYVSVAQYSTGFTSEKVKLVDGSTAIDLYTVDVKFDNVIETIKSPQVVNRVGYSLLLHDLTDPHNAYTKLSEKDKGTPVYREMNVDTARKILLEMLTTHNLLHSNKKNESLLIEYLKLYGYGYEEMLYYLNVSRVARTDYLN
;
A
#
# COMPACT_ATOMS: atom_id res chain seq x y z
N MET A 1 -8.04 -41.55 -31.30
CA MET A 1 -9.40 -41.81 -30.79
C MET A 1 -10.33 -40.81 -31.45
N ASP A 2 -11.48 -41.27 -31.93
CA ASP A 2 -12.46 -40.46 -32.63
C ASP A 2 -13.09 -39.41 -31.69
N ILE A 3 -13.18 -38.15 -32.11
CA ILE A 3 -13.71 -37.02 -31.30
C ILE A 3 -15.12 -37.34 -30.77
N MET A 4 -15.89 -38.08 -31.59
CA MET A 4 -17.25 -38.50 -31.29
C MET A 4 -17.32 -39.47 -30.11
N TYR A 5 -16.31 -40.33 -29.97
CA TYR A 5 -16.22 -41.29 -28.87
C TYR A 5 -15.90 -40.57 -27.55
N PHE A 6 -15.00 -39.60 -27.59
CA PHE A 6 -14.64 -38.78 -26.43
C PHE A 6 -15.85 -38.01 -25.85
N LEU A 7 -16.66 -37.37 -26.70
CA LEU A 7 -17.86 -36.64 -26.28
C LEU A 7 -18.92 -37.54 -25.63
N LYS A 8 -19.12 -38.76 -26.15
CA LYS A 8 -20.05 -39.74 -25.54
C LYS A 8 -19.62 -40.16 -24.13
N VAL A 9 -18.30 -40.29 -23.89
CA VAL A 9 -17.77 -40.61 -22.56
C VAL A 9 -17.99 -39.46 -21.57
N LEU A 10 -17.76 -38.20 -21.99
CA LEU A 10 -18.07 -37.03 -21.17
C LEU A 10 -19.56 -36.95 -20.82
N TYR A 11 -20.44 -37.14 -21.79
CA TYR A 11 -21.89 -37.05 -21.56
C TYR A 11 -22.39 -38.12 -20.58
N ARG A 12 -21.80 -39.33 -20.60
CA ARG A 12 -22.12 -40.39 -19.62
C ARG A 12 -21.74 -39.98 -18.19
N LYS A 13 -20.64 -39.23 -18.02
CA LYS A 13 -20.16 -38.72 -16.72
C LYS A 13 -20.61 -37.29 -16.40
N LYS A 14 -21.65 -36.77 -17.08
CA LYS A 14 -22.13 -35.38 -16.91
C LYS A 14 -22.40 -34.99 -15.45
N TRP A 15 -22.90 -35.91 -14.63
CA TRP A 15 -23.16 -35.66 -13.22
C TRP A 15 -21.89 -35.49 -12.38
N ILE A 16 -20.82 -36.23 -12.68
CA ILE A 16 -19.53 -36.09 -12.01
C ILE A 16 -18.92 -34.74 -12.37
N ILE A 17 -18.96 -34.37 -13.66
CA ILE A 17 -18.46 -33.08 -14.14
C ILE A 17 -19.24 -31.94 -13.48
N LEU A 18 -20.58 -32.02 -13.48
CA LEU A 18 -21.44 -31.00 -12.88
C LEU A 18 -21.21 -30.87 -11.38
N SER A 19 -21.08 -31.99 -10.65
CA SER A 19 -20.79 -31.99 -9.22
C SER A 19 -19.43 -31.36 -8.92
N LEU A 20 -18.39 -31.70 -9.69
CA LEU A 20 -17.06 -31.14 -9.50
C LEU A 20 -17.03 -29.63 -9.80
N SER A 21 -17.70 -29.19 -10.88
CA SER A 21 -17.85 -27.77 -11.20
C SER A 21 -18.61 -27.01 -10.10
N PHE A 22 -19.70 -27.59 -9.58
CA PHE A 22 -20.45 -26.98 -8.50
C PHE A 22 -19.60 -26.87 -7.22
N LEU A 23 -18.86 -27.92 -6.87
CA LEU A 23 -17.94 -27.91 -5.72
C LEU A 23 -16.87 -26.82 -5.87
N ALA A 24 -16.34 -26.62 -7.07
CA ALA A 24 -15.37 -25.55 -7.35
C ALA A 24 -15.97 -24.16 -7.14
N VAL A 25 -17.23 -23.92 -7.57
CA VAL A 25 -17.93 -22.64 -7.33
C VAL A 25 -18.15 -22.41 -5.85
N VAL A 26 -18.60 -23.42 -5.10
CA VAL A 26 -18.79 -23.32 -3.64
C VAL A 26 -17.48 -23.01 -2.94
N ALA A 27 -16.40 -23.71 -3.29
CA ALA A 27 -15.08 -23.45 -2.72
C ALA A 27 -14.61 -22.02 -3.02
N ALA A 28 -14.73 -21.57 -4.28
CA ALA A 28 -14.36 -20.21 -4.67
C ALA A 28 -15.17 -19.15 -3.90
N PHE A 29 -16.48 -19.37 -3.74
CA PHE A 29 -17.35 -18.48 -2.96
C PHE A 29 -16.92 -18.40 -1.49
N LEU A 30 -16.67 -19.54 -0.85
CA LEU A 30 -16.19 -19.59 0.55
C LEU A 30 -14.85 -18.87 0.73
N PHE A 31 -13.94 -18.97 -0.26
CA PHE A 31 -12.66 -18.24 -0.21
C PHE A 31 -12.81 -16.74 -0.46
N LEU A 32 -13.80 -16.30 -1.25
CA LEU A 32 -13.97 -14.90 -1.61
C LEU A 32 -14.69 -14.09 -0.52
N VAL A 33 -15.67 -14.70 0.17
CA VAL A 33 -16.47 -14.03 1.21
C VAL A 33 -15.62 -13.45 2.35
N ASN A 34 -14.50 -14.09 2.67
CA ASN A 34 -13.64 -13.67 3.78
C ASN A 34 -12.46 -12.77 3.37
N LYS A 35 -12.34 -12.38 2.09
CA LYS A 35 -11.25 -11.49 1.66
C LYS A 35 -11.59 -10.03 1.93
N LYS A 36 -10.66 -9.31 2.55
CA LYS A 36 -10.73 -7.85 2.70
C LYS A 36 -10.54 -7.18 1.33
N PRO A 37 -11.30 -6.12 0.99
CA PRO A 37 -11.06 -5.36 -0.22
C PRO A 37 -9.69 -4.68 -0.16
N LEU A 38 -8.97 -4.67 -1.27
CA LEU A 38 -7.72 -3.92 -1.44
C LEU A 38 -7.98 -2.77 -2.41
N TYR A 39 -7.52 -1.58 -2.03
CA TYR A 39 -7.62 -0.37 -2.84
C TYR A 39 -6.25 -0.04 -3.44
N VAL A 40 -6.22 0.29 -4.72
CA VAL A 40 -5.01 0.68 -5.43
C VAL A 40 -5.07 2.18 -5.71
N SER A 41 -4.02 2.90 -5.33
CA SER A 41 -3.79 4.29 -5.70
C SER A 41 -2.59 4.35 -6.63
N VAL A 42 -2.71 5.10 -7.74
CA VAL A 42 -1.64 5.29 -8.72
C VAL A 42 -1.43 6.78 -8.90
N ALA A 43 -0.18 7.21 -8.83
CA ALA A 43 0.23 8.58 -9.10
C ALA A 43 1.42 8.57 -10.07
N GLN A 44 1.57 9.65 -10.83
CA GLN A 44 2.73 9.87 -11.68
C GLN A 44 3.41 11.17 -11.28
N TYR A 45 4.72 11.13 -11.09
CA TYR A 45 5.52 12.27 -10.67
C TYR A 45 6.57 12.63 -11.71
N SER A 46 6.56 13.87 -12.20
CA SER A 46 7.56 14.40 -13.15
C SER A 46 8.70 15.07 -12.38
N THR A 47 9.95 14.65 -12.62
CA THR A 47 11.11 15.11 -11.81
C THR A 47 11.89 16.27 -12.44
N GLY A 48 11.85 16.41 -13.76
CA GLY A 48 12.62 17.37 -14.55
C GLY A 48 14.09 17.00 -14.75
N PHE A 49 14.56 15.89 -14.17
CA PHE A 49 15.99 15.53 -14.16
C PHE A 49 16.56 15.27 -15.55
N THR A 50 15.73 14.81 -16.48
CA THR A 50 16.16 14.51 -17.85
C THR A 50 16.31 15.74 -18.74
N SER A 51 15.84 16.91 -18.28
CA SER A 51 15.94 18.19 -19.02
C SER A 51 17.20 18.98 -18.68
N GLU A 52 17.92 18.60 -17.62
CA GLU A 52 19.09 19.32 -17.14
C GLU A 52 20.33 18.97 -17.97
N LYS A 53 21.03 20.01 -18.41
CA LYS A 53 22.07 19.96 -19.45
C LYS A 53 23.38 20.50 -18.86
N VAL A 54 24.43 19.69 -18.83
CA VAL A 54 25.74 20.06 -18.27
C VAL A 54 26.64 20.61 -19.39
N LYS A 55 27.26 21.77 -19.16
CA LYS A 55 28.28 22.31 -20.08
C LYS A 55 29.59 21.56 -19.88
N LEU A 56 30.07 20.93 -20.94
CA LEU A 56 31.36 20.29 -21.01
C LEU A 56 32.47 21.32 -21.20
N VAL A 57 33.71 20.94 -20.85
CA VAL A 57 34.91 21.81 -20.92
C VAL A 57 35.19 22.29 -22.35
N ASP A 58 34.72 21.55 -23.35
CA ASP A 58 34.80 21.87 -24.78
C ASP A 58 33.67 22.81 -25.28
N GLY A 59 32.79 23.27 -24.38
CA GLY A 59 31.65 24.14 -24.71
C GLY A 59 30.41 23.40 -25.25
N SER A 60 30.48 22.08 -25.43
CA SER A 60 29.32 21.26 -25.78
C SER A 60 28.43 21.01 -24.56
N THR A 61 27.18 20.63 -24.77
CA THR A 61 26.23 20.40 -23.69
C THR A 61 25.77 18.95 -23.71
N ALA A 62 26.07 18.20 -22.65
CA ALA A 62 25.72 16.79 -22.53
C ALA A 62 24.83 16.54 -21.31
N ILE A 63 23.98 15.52 -21.39
CA ILE A 63 23.23 15.02 -20.24
C ILE A 63 24.14 14.02 -19.53
N ASP A 64 24.46 14.28 -18.27
CA ASP A 64 25.16 13.30 -17.43
C ASP A 64 24.14 12.27 -16.92
N LEU A 65 24.04 11.16 -17.64
CA LEU A 65 23.11 10.07 -17.33
C LEU A 65 23.35 9.49 -15.93
N TYR A 66 24.60 9.47 -15.46
CA TYR A 66 24.90 8.95 -14.12
C TYR A 66 24.34 9.86 -13.03
N THR A 67 24.56 11.16 -13.14
CA THR A 67 23.98 12.15 -12.21
C THR A 67 22.46 12.13 -12.23
N VAL A 68 21.84 11.91 -13.39
CA VAL A 68 20.38 11.75 -13.51
C VAL A 68 19.90 10.53 -12.73
N ASP A 69 20.56 9.38 -12.88
CA ASP A 69 20.17 8.16 -12.18
C ASP A 69 20.28 8.30 -10.66
N VAL A 70 21.37 8.90 -10.15
CA VAL A 70 21.54 9.20 -8.72
C VAL A 70 20.43 10.13 -8.20
N LYS A 71 20.02 11.14 -8.98
CA LYS A 71 18.90 12.02 -8.61
C LYS A 71 17.58 11.25 -8.50
N PHE A 72 17.30 10.33 -9.43
CA PHE A 72 16.11 9.47 -9.35
C PHE A 72 16.13 8.58 -8.11
N ASP A 73 17.25 7.93 -7.83
CA ASP A 73 17.40 7.07 -6.65
C ASP A 73 17.16 7.85 -5.35
N ASN A 74 17.72 9.06 -5.23
CA ASN A 74 17.50 9.93 -4.08
C ASN A 74 16.03 10.30 -3.87
N VAL A 75 15.28 10.57 -4.95
CA VAL A 75 13.84 10.85 -4.85
C VAL A 75 13.07 9.61 -4.44
N ILE A 76 13.39 8.44 -5.01
CA ILE A 76 12.76 7.17 -4.64
C ILE A 76 12.99 6.88 -3.16
N GLU A 77 14.22 7.04 -2.67
CA GLU A 77 14.55 6.86 -1.24
C GLU A 77 13.85 7.91 -0.36
N THR A 78 13.70 9.15 -0.84
CA THR A 78 12.93 10.18 -0.12
C THR A 78 11.46 9.79 0.01
N ILE A 79 10.84 9.28 -1.06
CA ILE A 79 9.45 8.82 -1.04
C ILE A 79 9.27 7.64 -0.06
N LYS A 80 10.24 6.72 -0.04
CA LYS A 80 10.25 5.56 0.88
C LYS A 80 10.69 5.90 2.29
N SER A 81 11.17 7.12 2.54
CA SER A 81 11.69 7.49 3.85
C SER A 81 10.63 7.37 4.95
N PRO A 82 11.02 7.05 6.19
CA PRO A 82 10.09 6.97 7.31
C PRO A 82 9.27 8.24 7.49
N GLN A 83 9.85 9.42 7.24
CA GLN A 83 9.14 10.70 7.40
C GLN A 83 7.97 10.84 6.40
N VAL A 84 8.18 10.48 5.13
CA VAL A 84 7.14 10.60 4.09
C VAL A 84 6.07 9.53 4.28
N VAL A 85 6.48 8.26 4.42
CA VAL A 85 5.55 7.13 4.53
C VAL A 85 4.70 7.22 5.79
N ASN A 86 5.29 7.52 6.95
CA ASN A 86 4.51 7.67 8.18
C ASN A 86 3.52 8.82 8.09
N ARG A 87 3.84 9.92 7.39
CA ARG A 87 2.91 11.03 7.21
C ARG A 87 1.64 10.62 6.46
N VAL A 88 1.79 9.78 5.44
CA VAL A 88 0.65 9.16 4.74
C VAL A 88 -0.14 8.28 5.71
N GLY A 89 0.54 7.40 6.45
CA GLY A 89 -0.10 6.55 7.45
C GLY A 89 -0.88 7.33 8.53
N TYR A 90 -0.31 8.44 9.02
CA TYR A 90 -0.96 9.32 9.99
C TYR A 90 -2.21 9.98 9.41
N SER A 91 -2.15 10.40 8.14
CA SER A 91 -3.29 11.00 7.45
C SER A 91 -4.42 10.00 7.22
N LEU A 92 -4.08 8.76 6.85
CA LEU A 92 -5.05 7.66 6.68
C LEU A 92 -5.72 7.28 8.00
N LEU A 93 -4.93 7.14 9.08
CA LEU A 93 -5.50 6.84 10.38
C LEU A 93 -6.37 7.99 10.89
N LEU A 94 -5.92 9.24 10.74
CA LEU A 94 -6.69 10.41 11.15
C LEU A 94 -8.03 10.49 10.42
N HIS A 95 -8.04 10.20 9.12
CA HIS A 95 -9.26 10.10 8.34
C HIS A 95 -10.22 9.06 8.93
N ASP A 96 -9.75 7.82 9.13
CA ASP A 96 -10.58 6.71 9.63
C ASP A 96 -11.11 6.96 11.06
N LEU A 97 -10.35 7.69 11.89
CA LEU A 97 -10.77 8.11 13.23
C LEU A 97 -11.75 9.29 13.22
N THR A 98 -11.77 10.10 12.17
CA THR A 98 -12.63 11.29 12.06
C THR A 98 -13.95 10.97 11.39
N ASP A 99 -13.94 10.10 10.37
CA ASP A 99 -15.13 9.57 9.71
C ASP A 99 -15.15 8.03 9.76
N PRO A 100 -15.58 7.44 10.89
CA PRO A 100 -15.65 5.98 11.04
C PRO A 100 -16.65 5.31 10.07
N HIS A 101 -17.62 6.05 9.53
CA HIS A 101 -18.60 5.50 8.60
C HIS A 101 -17.96 5.22 7.23
N ASN A 102 -17.08 6.11 6.78
CA ASN A 102 -16.35 6.02 5.52
C ASN A 102 -14.88 5.59 5.69
N ALA A 103 -14.52 4.97 6.81
CA ALA A 103 -13.16 4.50 7.07
C ALA A 103 -12.67 3.50 6.00
N TYR A 104 -11.43 3.68 5.55
CA TYR A 104 -10.78 2.81 4.56
C TYR A 104 -10.48 1.43 5.15
N THR A 105 -10.07 1.38 6.42
CA THR A 105 -9.81 0.12 7.13
C THR A 105 -10.85 -0.11 8.22
N LYS A 106 -11.53 -1.26 8.13
CA LYS A 106 -12.48 -1.73 9.16
C LYS A 106 -11.84 -2.87 9.96
N LEU A 107 -11.66 -2.61 11.25
CA LEU A 107 -11.13 -3.61 12.19
C LEU A 107 -12.15 -4.72 12.45
N SER A 108 -11.67 -5.96 12.52
CA SER A 108 -12.49 -7.11 12.92
C SER A 108 -12.78 -7.09 14.42
N GLU A 109 -13.76 -7.87 14.89
CA GLU A 109 -14.03 -8.01 16.32
C GLU A 109 -12.83 -8.54 17.11
N LYS A 110 -11.98 -9.36 16.47
CA LYS A 110 -10.72 -9.82 17.06
C LYS A 110 -9.75 -8.66 17.28
N ASP A 111 -9.64 -7.76 16.30
CA ASP A 111 -8.73 -6.61 16.35
C ASP A 111 -9.16 -5.62 17.43
N LYS A 112 -10.47 -5.40 17.59
CA LYS A 112 -11.05 -4.57 18.67
C LYS A 112 -10.87 -5.19 20.06
N GLY A 113 -10.64 -6.49 20.12
CA GLY A 113 -10.33 -7.22 21.36
C GLY A 113 -8.91 -6.99 21.88
N THR A 114 -8.00 -6.44 21.07
CA THR A 114 -6.60 -6.26 21.44
C THR A 114 -6.42 -5.22 22.55
N PRO A 115 -5.41 -5.36 23.43
CA PRO A 115 -5.10 -4.37 24.46
C PRO A 115 -4.83 -2.99 23.86
N VAL A 116 -4.09 -2.95 22.74
CA VAL A 116 -3.76 -1.73 22.00
C VAL A 116 -5.01 -0.96 21.61
N TYR A 117 -6.05 -1.64 21.10
CA TYR A 117 -7.29 -0.98 20.73
C TYR A 117 -8.07 -0.43 21.93
N ARG A 118 -8.09 -1.18 23.04
CA ARG A 118 -8.85 -0.83 24.25
C ARG A 118 -8.20 0.27 25.07
N GLU A 119 -6.87 0.30 25.11
CA GLU A 119 -6.10 1.30 25.83
C GLU A 119 -6.01 2.63 25.08
N MET A 120 -6.14 2.61 23.75
CA MET A 120 -6.05 3.81 22.95
C MET A 120 -7.30 4.70 23.12
N ASN A 121 -7.07 5.95 23.50
CA ASN A 121 -8.10 6.97 23.47
C ASN A 121 -8.11 7.67 22.10
N VAL A 122 -9.25 7.63 21.40
CA VAL A 122 -9.41 8.16 20.04
C VAL A 122 -9.18 9.68 19.98
N ASP A 123 -9.63 10.45 20.97
CA ASP A 123 -9.42 11.91 21.01
C ASP A 123 -7.94 12.26 21.17
N THR A 124 -7.25 11.54 22.05
CA THR A 124 -5.80 11.67 22.24
C THR A 124 -5.05 11.31 20.96
N ALA A 125 -5.42 10.20 20.30
CA ALA A 125 -4.83 9.79 19.03
C ALA A 125 -4.99 10.87 17.96
N ARG A 126 -6.20 11.41 17.76
CA ARG A 126 -6.45 12.48 16.79
C ARG A 126 -5.60 13.72 17.06
N LYS A 127 -5.48 14.13 18.32
CA LYS A 127 -4.67 15.29 18.71
C LYS A 127 -3.19 15.09 18.38
N ILE A 128 -2.64 13.92 18.75
CA ILE A 128 -1.22 13.60 18.49
C ILE A 128 -0.97 13.52 16.97
N LEU A 129 -1.84 12.85 16.22
CA LEU A 129 -1.70 12.74 14.76
C LEU A 129 -1.71 14.12 14.08
N LEU A 130 -2.63 15.01 14.48
CA LEU A 130 -2.69 16.38 13.98
C LEU A 130 -1.42 17.19 14.32
N GLU A 131 -0.89 17.03 15.53
CA GLU A 131 0.37 17.66 15.94
C GLU A 131 1.55 17.16 15.11
N MET A 132 1.67 15.85 14.89
CA MET A 132 2.75 15.27 14.09
C MET A 132 2.66 15.67 12.61
N LEU A 133 1.43 15.74 12.06
CA LEU A 133 1.21 16.17 10.67
C LEU A 133 1.53 17.65 10.44
N THR A 134 1.28 18.51 11.42
CA THR A 134 1.59 19.96 11.33
C THR A 134 3.07 20.23 11.57
N THR A 135 3.68 19.56 12.55
CA THR A 135 5.11 19.71 12.88
C THR A 135 6.05 18.91 11.98
N HIS A 136 5.52 18.00 11.16
CA HIS A 136 6.29 17.11 10.28
C HIS A 136 7.23 16.15 11.03
N ASN A 137 6.91 15.85 12.30
CA ASN A 137 7.69 14.98 13.17
C ASN A 137 7.19 13.54 13.13
N LEU A 138 8.05 12.63 13.60
CA LEU A 138 7.74 11.21 13.78
C LEU A 138 7.27 10.94 15.20
N LEU A 139 6.41 9.94 15.35
CA LEU A 139 6.09 9.36 16.66
C LEU A 139 7.34 8.72 17.26
N HIS A 140 7.52 8.91 18.57
CA HIS A 140 8.64 8.40 19.32
C HIS A 140 8.20 7.28 20.28
N SER A 141 8.87 6.12 20.18
CA SER A 141 8.58 4.96 21.04
C SER A 141 8.89 5.17 22.53
N ASN A 142 9.62 6.23 22.88
CA ASN A 142 9.98 6.56 24.27
C ASN A 142 8.83 7.23 25.05
N LYS A 143 7.84 7.80 24.36
CA LYS A 143 6.64 8.38 24.97
C LYS A 143 5.51 7.36 24.94
N LYS A 144 4.96 7.03 26.11
CA LYS A 144 3.94 5.98 26.26
C LYS A 144 2.77 6.10 25.26
N ASN A 145 2.20 7.30 25.11
CA ASN A 145 1.05 7.53 24.23
C ASN A 145 1.42 7.41 22.74
N GLU A 146 2.59 7.89 22.34
CA GLU A 146 3.07 7.79 20.95
C GLU A 146 3.47 6.35 20.60
N SER A 147 4.07 5.62 21.55
CA SER A 147 4.37 4.19 21.40
C SER A 147 3.10 3.36 21.21
N LEU A 148 2.06 3.61 22.03
CA LEU A 148 0.76 2.98 21.86
C LEU A 148 0.14 3.32 20.49
N LEU A 149 0.32 4.55 20.00
CA LEU A 149 -0.17 4.99 18.71
C LEU A 149 0.58 4.36 17.54
N ILE A 150 1.87 4.07 17.68
CA ILE A 150 2.65 3.29 16.70
C ILE A 150 2.05 1.89 16.56
N GLU A 151 1.77 1.21 17.68
CA GLU A 151 1.11 -0.11 17.64
C GLU A 151 -0.32 -0.03 17.10
N TYR A 152 -1.03 1.06 17.39
CA TYR A 152 -2.37 1.30 16.86
C TYR A 152 -2.35 1.52 15.34
N LEU A 153 -1.35 2.22 14.79
CA LEU A 153 -1.15 2.34 13.34
C LEU A 153 -0.91 0.97 12.68
N LYS A 154 -0.09 0.11 13.29
CA LYS A 154 0.14 -1.26 12.82
C LYS A 154 -1.14 -2.08 12.81
N LEU A 155 -1.98 -1.96 13.84
CA LEU A 155 -3.29 -2.64 13.90
C LEU A 155 -4.19 -2.28 12.72
N TYR A 156 -4.14 -1.03 12.25
CA TYR A 156 -4.87 -0.55 11.07
C TYR A 156 -4.13 -0.84 9.75
N GLY A 157 -2.90 -1.36 9.78
CA GLY A 157 -2.08 -1.56 8.59
C GLY A 157 -1.50 -0.26 8.00
N TYR A 158 -1.47 0.82 8.78
CA TYR A 158 -0.93 2.13 8.40
C TYR A 158 0.45 2.39 9.02
N GLY A 159 1.08 1.37 9.60
CA GLY A 159 2.45 1.45 10.07
C GLY A 159 3.44 1.54 8.90
N TYR A 160 4.66 1.96 9.22
CA TYR A 160 5.71 2.17 8.21
C TYR A 160 6.01 0.92 7.38
N GLU A 161 6.16 -0.23 8.05
CA GLU A 161 6.52 -1.49 7.38
C GLU A 161 5.38 -2.00 6.50
N GLU A 162 4.15 -1.92 6.98
CA GLU A 162 2.94 -2.32 6.25
C GLU A 162 2.73 -1.45 5.01
N MET A 163 2.90 -0.13 5.15
CA MET A 163 2.78 0.79 4.04
C MET A 163 3.89 0.58 3.01
N LEU A 164 5.14 0.38 3.46
CA LEU A 164 6.27 0.15 2.57
C LEU A 164 6.13 -1.17 1.80
N TYR A 165 5.55 -2.20 2.41
CA TYR A 165 5.30 -3.50 1.77
C TYR A 165 4.39 -3.38 0.53
N TYR A 166 3.40 -2.48 0.57
CA TYR A 166 2.47 -2.24 -0.55
C TYR A 166 2.90 -1.10 -1.47
N LEU A 167 3.91 -0.31 -1.09
CA LEU A 167 4.40 0.82 -1.86
C LEU A 167 5.37 0.36 -2.95
N ASN A 168 4.99 0.56 -4.21
CA ASN A 168 5.91 0.45 -5.35
C ASN A 168 6.20 1.83 -5.90
N VAL A 169 7.49 2.16 -6.06
CA VAL A 169 7.94 3.38 -6.73
C VAL A 169 9.13 3.04 -7.60
N SER A 170 9.05 3.38 -8.88
CA SER A 170 10.09 3.10 -9.87
C SER A 170 10.09 4.11 -11.01
N ARG A 171 11.25 4.28 -11.65
CA ARG A 171 11.37 5.10 -12.84
C ARG A 171 10.72 4.42 -14.03
N VAL A 172 9.90 5.19 -14.76
CA VAL A 172 9.29 4.73 -16.00
C VAL A 172 10.34 4.72 -17.09
N ALA A 173 10.96 3.56 -17.30
CA ALA A 173 12.00 3.34 -18.32
C ALA A 173 13.07 4.47 -18.32
N ARG A 174 13.35 5.08 -19.48
CA ARG A 174 14.27 6.21 -19.63
C ARG A 174 13.55 7.56 -19.71
N THR A 175 12.39 7.68 -19.09
CA THR A 175 11.61 8.93 -19.07
C THR A 175 11.95 9.78 -17.86
N ASP A 176 11.27 10.92 -17.76
CA ASP A 176 11.31 11.86 -16.65
C ASP A 176 10.35 11.50 -15.50
N TYR A 177 9.59 10.41 -15.64
CA TYR A 177 8.48 10.08 -14.76
C TYR A 177 8.82 8.96 -13.77
N LEU A 178 8.27 9.08 -12.56
CA LEU A 178 8.16 8.04 -11.54
C LEU A 178 6.71 7.57 -11.45
N ASN A 179 6.52 6.25 -11.26
CA ASN A 179 5.25 5.60 -10.94
C ASN A 179 5.39 4.75 -9.68
#